data_AF-A0A7T5BVA0-F1
#
_entry.id   AF-A0A7T5BVA0-F1
#
_cell.length_a   1.000
_cell.length_b   1.000
_cell.length_c   1.000
_cell.angle_alpha   90.00
_cell.angle_beta   90.00
_cell.angle_gamma   90.00
#
_symmetry.space_group_name_H-M   'P 1'
#
loop_
_entity.id
_entity.type
_entity.pdbx_description
1 polymer ?
#
loop_
_entity_poly.entity_id
_entity_poly.type
_entity_poly.pdbx_seq_one_letter_code
_entity_poly.pdbx_strand_id
1 'polypeptide(L)'
;MDQTETTESEQVTDNNTTESKEVENDTETDSTSSYDDNNSVEDQESDVEESEKETEEQAATDLIEDSDIIEGYWINYSGVDDARSHMSRTDFIPYDASQDYTLTSAAYVSYFYGDSFIKTNNYGHEGPYLIESVPEADQVIVSFGEPEADVVELRNEAVDNATADAEESTTPDEYLGQGKPDIENLQGQIMFGQDFLSGDDVFPGQRIDERGRFVDDEEYTVTEALEYNSSRDYVITAPAMISYYRGSRFIETVEISTAPAYLPAVDNANYINISFNDEYVLDLNMIEVE
;
A
#
# COMPACT_ATOMS: atom_id res chain seq x y z
N MET A 1 -24.48 14.41 78.49
CA MET A 1 -24.80 14.95 77.14
C MET A 1 -25.24 13.73 76.35
N ASP A 2 -26.53 13.43 76.32
CA ASP A 2 -27.54 13.91 75.34
C ASP A 2 -27.17 13.51 73.91
N GLN A 3 -28.03 12.97 73.04
CA GLN A 3 -29.38 12.40 73.11
C GLN A 3 -29.64 11.84 71.68
N THR A 4 -30.36 10.70 71.56
CA THR A 4 -31.46 10.33 70.59
C THR A 4 -31.41 10.78 69.11
N GLU A 5 -31.93 10.11 68.07
CA GLU A 5 -32.99 9.09 67.78
C GLU A 5 -32.79 8.68 66.27
N THR A 6 -32.87 7.41 65.81
CA THR A 6 -34.04 6.63 65.25
C THR A 6 -34.95 7.40 64.27
N THR A 7 -35.64 6.89 63.23
CA THR A 7 -35.82 5.63 62.45
C THR A 7 -36.97 5.93 61.42
N GLU A 8 -37.09 5.15 60.32
CA GLU A 8 -38.33 4.90 59.49
C GLU A 8 -38.97 6.08 58.72
N SER A 9 -39.81 5.95 57.68
CA SER A 9 -40.29 4.92 56.74
C SER A 9 -41.25 5.66 55.77
N GLU A 10 -41.47 5.10 54.55
CA GLU A 10 -42.75 5.15 53.80
C GLU A 10 -43.31 6.52 53.35
N GLN A 11 -44.16 6.73 52.33
CA GLN A 11 -45.10 5.96 51.50
C GLN A 11 -45.51 6.95 50.35
N VAL A 12 -45.54 6.59 49.05
CA VAL A 12 -46.70 6.06 48.27
C VAL A 12 -47.50 7.10 47.42
N THR A 13 -47.87 6.63 46.21
CA THR A 13 -48.98 7.03 45.30
C THR A 13 -48.89 8.36 44.52
N ASP A 14 -49.38 8.51 43.29
CA ASP A 14 -50.38 7.72 42.56
C ASP A 14 -50.32 7.90 41.02
N ASN A 15 -50.94 6.93 40.37
CA ASN A 15 -51.18 6.71 38.94
C ASN A 15 -51.85 7.89 38.19
N ASN A 16 -51.60 7.97 36.87
CA ASN A 16 -52.72 7.76 35.95
C ASN A 16 -52.31 7.17 34.59
N THR A 17 -52.92 6.01 34.34
CA THR A 17 -53.06 5.21 33.12
C THR A 17 -53.84 5.95 32.03
N THR A 18 -53.56 5.66 30.76
CA THR A 18 -54.60 5.19 29.81
C THR A 18 -53.94 4.37 28.71
N GLU A 19 -54.15 3.07 28.85
CA GLU A 19 -54.05 1.99 27.88
C GLU A 19 -55.31 1.99 26.99
N SER A 20 -55.16 1.59 25.72
CA SER A 20 -56.14 0.90 24.84
C SER A 20 -55.76 1.17 23.38
N LYS A 21 -55.78 0.24 22.42
CA LYS A 21 -56.13 -1.18 22.38
C LYS A 21 -55.69 -1.70 21.00
N GLU A 22 -55.29 -2.96 20.97
CA GLU A 22 -55.20 -3.86 19.82
C GLU A 22 -56.49 -3.86 18.96
N VAL A 23 -56.42 -4.27 17.69
CA VAL A 23 -56.98 -5.56 17.19
C VAL A 23 -56.35 -5.92 15.83
N GLU A 24 -56.03 -7.21 15.73
CA GLU A 24 -55.60 -8.08 14.62
C GLU A 24 -56.51 -8.05 13.36
N ASN A 25 -56.05 -8.50 12.19
CA ASN A 25 -56.13 -9.92 11.78
C ASN A 25 -55.96 -10.16 10.26
N ASP A 26 -55.23 -11.25 9.96
CA ASP A 26 -55.26 -12.22 8.84
C ASP A 26 -55.91 -11.86 7.47
N THR A 27 -55.26 -12.24 6.37
CA THR A 27 -55.36 -13.60 5.76
C THR A 27 -54.75 -13.61 4.34
N GLU A 28 -54.09 -14.72 4.03
CA GLU A 28 -53.63 -15.24 2.74
C GLU A 28 -54.54 -15.00 1.52
N THR A 29 -53.97 -14.99 0.30
CA THR A 29 -54.17 -16.10 -0.67
C THR A 29 -53.40 -15.92 -1.98
N ASP A 30 -52.81 -17.04 -2.39
CA ASP A 30 -52.19 -17.37 -3.67
C ASP A 30 -53.24 -17.46 -4.80
N SER A 31 -52.87 -17.05 -6.03
CA SER A 31 -53.49 -17.52 -7.28
C SER A 31 -52.69 -17.06 -8.51
N THR A 32 -51.91 -18.00 -9.02
CA THR A 32 -51.59 -18.28 -10.43
C THR A 32 -52.49 -17.67 -11.52
N SER A 33 -51.88 -17.22 -12.62
CA SER A 33 -52.43 -17.43 -13.97
C SER A 33 -51.32 -17.66 -15.01
N SER A 34 -51.41 -18.81 -15.68
CA SER A 34 -50.60 -19.31 -16.78
C SER A 34 -51.07 -18.80 -18.16
N TYR A 35 -50.41 -19.32 -19.21
CA TYR A 35 -50.61 -19.23 -20.67
C TYR A 35 -49.77 -18.15 -21.38
N ASP A 36 -49.10 -18.40 -22.51
CA ASP A 36 -48.54 -19.59 -23.18
C ASP A 36 -47.78 -19.06 -24.43
N ASP A 37 -47.00 -19.94 -25.06
CA ASP A 37 -46.58 -19.93 -26.47
C ASP A 37 -45.46 -18.99 -27.01
N ASN A 38 -44.27 -19.60 -27.11
CA ASN A 38 -43.62 -20.04 -28.37
C ASN A 38 -43.20 -19.04 -29.47
N ASN A 39 -41.87 -18.96 -29.62
CA ASN A 39 -41.09 -19.49 -30.75
C ASN A 39 -40.29 -18.49 -31.62
N SER A 40 -39.06 -18.92 -31.90
CA SER A 40 -38.23 -18.66 -33.07
C SER A 40 -37.22 -17.50 -33.05
N VAL A 41 -35.98 -17.91 -32.77
CA VAL A 41 -34.68 -17.55 -33.38
C VAL A 41 -34.71 -16.51 -34.50
N GLU A 42 -33.87 -15.48 -34.38
CA GLU A 42 -33.03 -14.97 -35.47
C GLU A 42 -31.80 -14.22 -34.92
N ASP A 43 -30.64 -14.58 -35.48
CA ASP A 43 -29.31 -14.02 -35.25
C ASP A 43 -29.27 -12.49 -35.40
N GLN A 44 -28.57 -11.81 -34.48
CA GLN A 44 -27.88 -10.56 -34.80
C GLN A 44 -26.50 -10.54 -34.14
N GLU A 45 -25.49 -10.65 -35.00
CA GLU A 45 -24.12 -10.24 -34.76
C GLU A 45 -24.10 -8.81 -34.23
N SER A 46 -23.51 -8.61 -33.07
CA SER A 46 -23.07 -7.29 -32.62
C SER A 46 -21.56 -7.32 -32.54
N ASP A 47 -20.93 -6.67 -33.53
CA ASP A 47 -19.53 -6.25 -33.54
C ASP A 47 -19.16 -5.70 -32.16
N VAL A 48 -18.28 -6.42 -31.47
CA VAL A 48 -17.50 -5.85 -30.38
C VAL A 48 -16.28 -5.26 -31.09
N GLU A 49 -16.30 -3.95 -31.31
CA GLU A 49 -15.08 -3.20 -31.58
C GLU A 49 -14.18 -3.35 -30.36
N GLU A 50 -13.24 -4.29 -30.47
CA GLU A 50 -12.07 -4.40 -29.62
C GLU A 50 -11.28 -3.10 -29.82
N SER A 51 -11.43 -2.17 -28.86
CA SER A 51 -10.58 -1.00 -28.81
C SER A 51 -9.17 -1.49 -28.48
N GLU A 52 -8.38 -1.73 -29.51
CA GLU A 52 -6.94 -1.90 -29.42
C GLU A 52 -6.41 -0.67 -28.68
N LYS A 53 -6.05 -0.86 -27.41
CA LYS A 53 -5.28 0.11 -26.65
C LYS A 53 -3.92 0.11 -27.34
N GLU A 54 -3.65 1.13 -28.15
CA GLU A 54 -2.32 1.37 -28.71
C GLU A 54 -1.37 1.57 -27.53
N THR A 55 -0.75 0.49 -27.08
CA THR A 55 0.45 0.53 -26.27
C THR A 55 1.53 1.09 -27.19
N GLU A 56 2.06 2.28 -26.87
CA GLU A 56 3.22 2.80 -27.56
C GLU A 56 4.35 1.77 -27.38
N GLU A 57 4.63 1.00 -28.43
CA GLU A 57 5.65 -0.04 -28.44
C GLU A 57 7.01 0.64 -28.29
N GLN A 58 7.51 0.68 -27.05
CA GLN A 58 8.82 1.23 -26.74
C GLN A 58 9.87 0.34 -27.40
N ALA A 59 10.82 0.93 -28.13
CA ALA A 59 11.85 0.14 -28.80
C ALA A 59 12.64 -0.66 -27.77
N ALA A 60 12.97 -1.91 -28.13
CA ALA A 60 13.82 -2.78 -27.33
C ALA A 60 15.15 -2.09 -26.98
N THR A 61 15.42 -1.96 -25.68
CA THR A 61 16.62 -1.32 -25.13
C THR A 61 17.09 -2.06 -23.89
N ASP A 62 18.40 -2.02 -23.63
CA ASP A 62 18.95 -2.44 -22.35
C ASP A 62 18.80 -1.32 -21.33
N LEU A 63 18.12 -1.60 -20.23
CA LEU A 63 17.86 -0.66 -19.16
C LEU A 63 19.04 -0.52 -18.18
N ILE A 64 20.00 -1.45 -18.21
CA ILE A 64 21.21 -1.37 -17.37
C ILE A 64 22.19 -0.35 -17.96
N GLU A 65 22.30 -0.23 -19.29
CA GLU A 65 23.18 0.75 -19.95
C GLU A 65 22.90 2.20 -19.54
N ASP A 66 21.63 2.52 -19.27
CA ASP A 66 21.18 3.86 -18.86
C ASP A 66 21.19 4.07 -17.33
N SER A 67 21.54 3.04 -16.55
CA SER A 67 21.59 3.10 -15.09
C SER A 67 23.01 3.34 -14.57
N ASP A 68 23.11 4.06 -13.45
CA ASP A 68 24.34 4.11 -12.66
C ASP A 68 24.62 2.74 -12.00
N ILE A 69 25.91 2.40 -11.88
CA ILE A 69 26.40 1.14 -11.28
C ILE A 69 27.11 1.43 -9.96
N ILE A 70 26.69 0.73 -8.91
CA ILE A 70 27.27 0.76 -7.57
C ILE A 70 28.06 -0.53 -7.34
N GLU A 71 29.37 -0.39 -7.19
CA GLU A 71 30.28 -1.52 -6.96
C GLU A 71 30.33 -1.94 -5.48
N GLY A 72 30.50 -3.24 -5.25
CA GLY A 72 30.78 -3.82 -3.94
C GLY A 72 29.55 -4.13 -3.10
N TYR A 73 28.35 -4.04 -3.69
CA TYR A 73 27.07 -4.27 -3.02
C TYR A 73 26.14 -5.10 -3.88
N TRP A 74 25.22 -5.80 -3.22
CA TRP A 74 24.03 -6.38 -3.83
C TRP A 74 22.85 -6.13 -2.90
N ILE A 75 21.64 -6.15 -3.46
CA ILE A 75 20.43 -6.14 -2.64
C ILE A 75 20.15 -7.57 -2.18
N ASN A 76 20.22 -7.79 -0.88
CA ASN A 76 19.98 -9.11 -0.31
C ASN A 76 18.47 -9.46 -0.29
N TYR A 77 18.14 -10.65 0.23
CA TYR A 77 16.74 -11.09 0.34
C TYR A 77 15.88 -10.29 1.33
N SER A 78 16.48 -9.43 2.16
CA SER A 78 15.76 -8.52 3.05
C SER A 78 15.67 -7.09 2.50
N GLY A 79 16.03 -6.86 1.24
CA GLY A 79 15.94 -5.55 0.60
C GLY A 79 17.02 -4.55 1.02
N VAL A 80 18.09 -5.00 1.66
CA VAL A 80 19.15 -4.13 2.18
C VAL A 80 20.41 -4.26 1.34
N ASP A 81 21.11 -3.14 1.18
CA ASP A 81 22.49 -3.11 0.69
C ASP A 81 23.42 -3.97 1.55
N ASP A 82 23.80 -5.13 1.01
CA ASP A 82 24.74 -6.03 1.65
C ASP A 82 26.10 -5.94 0.96
N ALA A 83 27.12 -5.64 1.75
CA ALA A 83 28.47 -5.43 1.24
C ALA A 83 29.08 -6.75 0.76
N ARG A 84 29.35 -6.84 -0.54
CA ARG A 84 29.89 -8.03 -1.19
C ARG A 84 30.78 -7.63 -2.36
N SER A 85 32.09 -7.64 -2.13
CA SER A 85 33.09 -6.99 -3.00
C SER A 85 33.15 -7.46 -4.47
N HIS A 86 32.53 -8.59 -4.80
CA HIS A 86 32.49 -9.15 -6.17
C HIS A 86 31.13 -8.97 -6.84
N MET A 87 30.22 -8.23 -6.20
CA MET A 87 28.92 -7.88 -6.72
C MET A 87 28.90 -6.41 -7.06
N SER A 88 28.10 -6.08 -8.06
CA SER A 88 27.66 -4.72 -8.36
C SER A 88 26.15 -4.72 -8.45
N ARG A 89 25.54 -3.54 -8.30
CA ARG A 89 24.12 -3.35 -8.55
C ARG A 89 23.86 -2.06 -9.31
N THR A 90 22.71 -2.00 -9.96
CA THR A 90 22.19 -0.77 -10.53
C THR A 90 21.64 0.17 -9.45
N ASP A 91 21.40 1.42 -9.81
CA ASP A 91 20.37 2.23 -9.16
C ASP A 91 18.96 1.75 -9.55
N PHE A 92 17.93 2.43 -9.05
CA PHE A 92 16.54 2.10 -9.39
C PHE A 92 16.27 2.28 -10.89
N ILE A 93 15.79 1.21 -11.50
CA ILE A 93 15.32 1.18 -12.89
C ILE A 93 13.79 1.18 -12.87
N PRO A 94 13.12 2.12 -13.55
CA PRO A 94 11.67 2.13 -13.69
C PRO A 94 11.13 0.82 -14.27
N TYR A 95 10.01 0.34 -13.72
CA TYR A 95 9.44 -0.96 -14.03
C TYR A 95 7.92 -0.85 -14.23
N ASP A 96 7.39 -1.54 -15.24
CA ASP A 96 5.97 -1.66 -15.53
C ASP A 96 5.57 -3.14 -15.59
N ALA A 97 4.82 -3.61 -14.60
CA ALA A 97 4.41 -5.00 -14.52
C ALA A 97 3.55 -5.50 -15.71
N SER A 98 2.99 -4.59 -16.52
CA SER A 98 2.23 -4.94 -17.73
C SER A 98 3.11 -5.27 -18.93
N GLN A 99 4.42 -5.02 -18.83
CA GLN A 99 5.40 -5.31 -19.86
C GLN A 99 6.25 -6.53 -19.48
N ASP A 100 6.67 -7.28 -20.49
CA ASP A 100 7.65 -8.34 -20.34
C ASP A 100 9.06 -7.77 -20.27
N TYR A 101 9.92 -8.39 -19.44
CA TYR A 101 11.33 -8.05 -19.36
C TYR A 101 12.20 -9.31 -19.39
N THR A 102 13.27 -9.25 -20.17
CA THR A 102 14.26 -10.32 -20.27
C THR A 102 15.55 -9.94 -19.57
N LEU A 103 16.02 -10.80 -18.68
CA LEU A 103 17.36 -10.76 -18.13
C LEU A 103 18.28 -11.72 -18.91
N THR A 104 19.38 -11.22 -19.46
CA THR A 104 20.23 -11.99 -20.38
C THR A 104 21.25 -12.92 -19.70
N SER A 105 21.64 -12.62 -18.46
CA SER A 105 22.63 -13.40 -17.70
C SER A 105 22.25 -13.54 -16.22
N ALA A 106 23.08 -14.25 -15.45
CA ALA A 106 22.84 -14.49 -14.04
C ALA A 106 22.85 -13.18 -13.23
N ALA A 107 21.75 -12.90 -12.54
CA ALA A 107 21.64 -11.75 -11.67
C ALA A 107 20.53 -11.95 -10.63
N TYR A 108 20.52 -11.10 -9.63
CA TYR A 108 19.43 -10.92 -8.70
C TYR A 108 18.60 -9.72 -9.15
N VAL A 109 17.28 -9.87 -9.24
CA VAL A 109 16.36 -8.76 -9.48
C VAL A 109 15.57 -8.51 -8.21
N SER A 110 15.70 -7.31 -7.68
CA SER A 110 15.01 -6.86 -6.47
C SER A 110 13.91 -5.89 -6.87
N TYR A 111 12.68 -6.15 -6.45
CA TYR A 111 11.49 -5.40 -6.79
C TYR A 111 11.12 -4.46 -5.64
N PHE A 112 10.70 -3.25 -5.99
CA PHE A 112 10.37 -2.20 -5.05
C PHE A 112 9.13 -1.43 -5.50
N TYR A 113 8.48 -0.79 -4.54
CA TYR A 113 7.45 0.22 -4.75
C TYR A 113 7.87 1.52 -4.06
N GLY A 114 8.27 2.52 -4.84
CA GLY A 114 9.13 3.59 -4.32
C GLY A 114 10.30 2.97 -3.54
N ASP A 115 10.61 3.50 -2.36
CA ASP A 115 11.72 2.97 -1.54
C ASP A 115 11.37 1.68 -0.77
N SER A 116 10.14 1.18 -0.87
CA SER A 116 9.68 0.00 -0.13
C SER A 116 10.06 -1.28 -0.85
N PHE A 117 10.88 -2.11 -0.21
CA PHE A 117 11.25 -3.42 -0.71
C PHE A 117 10.05 -4.37 -0.79
N ILE A 118 10.00 -5.19 -1.85
CA ILE A 118 8.99 -6.23 -2.04
C ILE A 118 9.65 -7.61 -1.97
N LYS A 119 10.60 -7.90 -2.86
CA LYS A 119 11.30 -9.19 -2.90
C LYS A 119 12.55 -9.14 -3.79
N THR A 120 13.39 -10.16 -3.65
CA THR A 120 14.56 -10.42 -4.49
C THR A 120 14.51 -11.83 -5.10
N ASN A 121 14.55 -11.90 -6.42
CA ASN A 121 14.63 -13.16 -7.16
C ASN A 121 16.02 -13.38 -7.72
N ASN A 122 16.53 -14.60 -7.60
CA ASN A 122 17.80 -15.03 -8.19
C ASN A 122 17.56 -15.76 -9.51
N TYR A 123 18.09 -15.20 -10.60
CA TYR A 123 18.09 -15.79 -11.92
C TYR A 123 19.48 -16.41 -12.18
N GLY A 124 19.50 -17.72 -12.42
CA GLY A 124 20.72 -18.52 -12.50
C GLY A 124 21.55 -18.30 -13.76
N HIS A 125 22.48 -19.23 -14.04
CA HIS A 125 23.39 -19.13 -15.19
C HIS A 125 22.85 -19.79 -16.47
N GLU A 126 21.61 -20.28 -16.48
CA GLU A 126 21.05 -21.03 -17.61
C GLU A 126 20.14 -20.15 -18.50
N GLY A 127 20.23 -18.82 -18.34
CA GLY A 127 19.42 -17.80 -19.01
C GLY A 127 19.78 -17.56 -20.49
N PRO A 128 18.95 -16.81 -21.24
CA PRO A 128 18.10 -15.71 -20.75
C PRO A 128 16.82 -16.14 -20.02
N TYR A 129 16.32 -15.25 -19.14
CA TYR A 129 15.11 -15.46 -18.36
C TYR A 129 14.11 -14.34 -18.59
N LEU A 130 12.82 -14.71 -18.63
CA LEU A 130 11.74 -13.77 -18.42
C LEU A 130 11.65 -13.54 -16.92
N ILE A 131 11.77 -12.28 -16.47
CA ILE A 131 11.66 -12.00 -15.05
C ILE A 131 10.19 -12.05 -14.62
N GLU A 132 9.95 -12.39 -13.35
CA GLU A 132 8.60 -12.43 -12.79
C GLU A 132 7.88 -11.06 -12.93
N SER A 133 6.60 -11.10 -13.31
CA SER A 133 5.72 -9.94 -13.26
C SER A 133 5.24 -9.71 -11.83
N VAL A 134 5.52 -8.52 -11.28
CA VAL A 134 5.19 -8.15 -9.90
C VAL A 134 4.31 -6.90 -9.93
N PRO A 135 2.97 -7.03 -9.93
CA PRO A 135 2.03 -5.91 -10.09
C PRO A 135 2.18 -4.80 -9.06
N GLU A 136 2.67 -5.14 -7.86
CA GLU A 136 2.83 -4.22 -6.75
C GLU A 136 4.11 -3.39 -6.84
N ALA A 137 5.01 -3.67 -7.80
CA ALA A 137 6.28 -2.97 -7.99
C ALA A 137 6.19 -1.86 -9.06
N ASP A 138 6.98 -0.81 -8.89
CA ASP A 138 7.17 0.26 -9.89
C ASP A 138 8.64 0.48 -10.27
N GLN A 139 9.56 -0.19 -9.59
CA GLN A 139 10.98 -0.14 -9.90
C GLN A 139 11.70 -1.42 -9.51
N VAL A 140 12.84 -1.65 -10.17
CA VAL A 140 13.72 -2.79 -9.91
C VAL A 140 15.16 -2.36 -9.72
N ILE A 141 15.92 -3.16 -8.99
CA ILE A 141 17.39 -3.10 -8.92
C ILE A 141 17.94 -4.44 -9.39
N VAL A 142 18.90 -4.41 -10.30
CA VAL A 142 19.60 -5.60 -10.77
C VAL A 142 20.96 -5.68 -10.10
N SER A 143 21.21 -6.75 -9.34
CA SER A 143 22.53 -7.04 -8.75
C SER A 143 23.20 -8.22 -9.45
N PHE A 144 24.43 -8.07 -9.88
CA PHE A 144 25.14 -9.07 -10.68
C PHE A 144 26.60 -9.21 -10.21
N GLY A 145 27.20 -10.37 -10.51
CA GLY A 145 28.60 -10.61 -10.19
C GLY A 145 29.54 -10.00 -11.22
N GLU A 146 30.79 -9.72 -10.83
CA GLU A 146 31.85 -9.25 -11.74
C GLU A 146 31.95 -10.03 -13.07
N PRO A 147 31.80 -11.37 -13.13
CA PRO A 147 31.87 -12.10 -14.40
C PRO A 147 30.78 -11.72 -15.42
N GLU A 148 29.65 -11.19 -14.93
CA GLU A 148 28.48 -10.87 -15.74
C GLU A 148 28.43 -9.39 -16.12
N ALA A 149 29.31 -8.55 -15.59
CA ALA A 149 29.25 -7.09 -15.75
C ALA A 149 29.30 -6.60 -17.20
N ASP A 150 29.92 -7.35 -18.11
CA ASP A 150 30.04 -7.00 -19.53
C ASP A 150 28.91 -7.61 -20.40
N VAL A 151 28.05 -8.47 -19.83
CA VAL A 151 27.07 -9.28 -20.60
C VAL A 151 25.66 -9.25 -20.03
N VAL A 152 25.48 -8.79 -18.79
CA VAL A 152 24.18 -8.62 -18.16
C VAL A 152 23.45 -7.45 -18.80
N GLU A 153 22.24 -7.72 -19.25
CA GLU A 153 21.32 -6.74 -19.82
C GLU A 153 19.93 -7.03 -19.23
N LEU A 154 19.18 -5.96 -18.97
CA LEU A 154 17.75 -6.01 -18.65
C LEU A 154 16.99 -5.39 -19.81
N ARG A 155 16.42 -6.23 -20.68
CA ARG A 155 15.68 -5.79 -21.86
C ARG A 155 14.21 -5.60 -21.54
N ASN A 156 13.64 -4.51 -22.02
CA ASN A 156 12.21 -4.17 -21.94
C ASN A 156 11.33 -4.93 -22.96
N GLU A 157 11.71 -6.17 -23.29
CA GLU A 157 10.97 -7.06 -24.18
C GLU A 157 11.16 -8.52 -23.79
N ALA A 158 10.21 -9.38 -24.19
CA ALA A 158 10.42 -10.82 -24.20
C ALA A 158 11.30 -11.22 -25.40
N VAL A 159 12.34 -12.02 -25.16
CA VAL A 159 13.13 -12.64 -26.24
C VAL A 159 12.72 -14.10 -26.46
N ASP A 160 12.74 -14.56 -27.71
CA ASP A 160 12.21 -15.87 -28.14
C ASP A 160 12.75 -17.11 -27.38
N ASN A 161 13.94 -17.01 -26.78
CA ASN A 161 14.60 -18.09 -26.05
C ASN A 161 14.65 -17.88 -24.54
N ALA A 162 13.97 -16.86 -24.01
CA ALA A 162 13.87 -16.66 -22.57
C ALA A 162 12.97 -17.73 -21.93
N THR A 163 13.40 -18.24 -20.78
CA THR A 163 12.60 -19.17 -19.99
C THR A 163 11.88 -18.45 -18.87
N ALA A 164 10.61 -18.77 -18.66
CA ALA A 164 9.80 -18.26 -17.54
C ALA A 164 9.88 -19.18 -16.30
N ASP A 165 10.57 -20.32 -16.38
CA ASP A 165 10.59 -21.36 -15.34
C ASP A 165 11.30 -20.95 -14.03
N ALA A 166 11.70 -19.68 -13.89
CA ALA A 166 12.21 -19.10 -12.64
C ALA A 166 11.10 -18.68 -11.66
N GLU A 167 9.83 -19.06 -11.89
CA GLU A 167 8.64 -18.72 -11.06
C GLU A 167 8.73 -19.06 -9.55
N GLU A 168 9.79 -19.71 -9.07
CA GLU A 168 10.00 -19.88 -7.63
C GLU A 168 10.67 -18.63 -7.05
N SER A 169 9.87 -17.77 -6.39
CA SER A 169 10.40 -16.67 -5.58
C SER A 169 11.47 -17.21 -4.65
N THR A 170 12.70 -16.73 -4.81
CA THR A 170 13.83 -17.16 -3.98
C THR A 170 13.89 -16.39 -2.65
N THR A 171 13.04 -15.38 -2.48
CA THR A 171 12.91 -14.63 -1.22
C THR A 171 12.15 -15.48 -0.21
N PRO A 172 12.73 -15.71 0.99
CA PRO A 172 11.99 -16.34 2.08
C PRO A 172 10.76 -15.53 2.49
N ASP A 173 9.65 -16.21 2.81
CA ASP A 173 8.35 -15.58 3.15
C ASP A 173 8.44 -14.49 4.21
N GLU A 174 9.35 -14.63 5.19
CA GLU A 174 9.56 -13.67 6.28
C GLU A 174 10.14 -12.31 5.83
N TYR A 175 10.66 -12.23 4.59
CA TYR A 175 11.23 -11.01 4.02
C TYR A 175 10.37 -10.42 2.90
N LEU A 176 9.22 -11.02 2.58
CA LEU A 176 8.32 -10.46 1.58
C LEU A 176 7.72 -9.14 2.09
N GLY A 177 7.88 -8.08 1.31
CA GLY A 177 7.21 -6.81 1.50
C GLY A 177 5.85 -6.76 0.82
N GLN A 178 5.05 -5.75 1.19
CA GLN A 178 3.66 -5.61 0.74
C GLN A 178 3.53 -4.91 -0.62
N GLY A 179 4.51 -4.10 -1.02
CA GLY A 179 4.47 -3.31 -2.26
C GLY A 179 3.34 -2.26 -2.29
N LYS A 180 2.86 -1.94 -3.49
CA LYS A 180 1.75 -1.02 -3.70
C LYS A 180 0.45 -1.53 -3.05
N PRO A 181 -0.21 -0.74 -2.17
CA PRO A 181 -1.52 -1.09 -1.63
C PRO A 181 -2.62 -1.10 -2.70
N ASP A 182 -3.48 -2.12 -2.67
CA ASP A 182 -4.73 -2.16 -3.44
C ASP A 182 -5.84 -1.37 -2.71
N ILE A 183 -5.84 -0.05 -2.90
CA ILE A 183 -6.77 0.86 -2.23
C ILE A 183 -8.24 0.54 -2.54
N GLU A 184 -8.55 0.03 -3.74
CA GLU A 184 -9.94 -0.24 -4.15
C GLU A 184 -10.56 -1.38 -3.34
N ASN A 185 -9.74 -2.34 -2.91
CA ASN A 185 -10.17 -3.50 -2.13
C ASN A 185 -9.71 -3.46 -0.66
N LEU A 186 -9.06 -2.37 -0.23
CA LEU A 186 -8.55 -2.23 1.13
C LEU A 186 -9.69 -2.12 2.15
N GLN A 187 -9.68 -3.01 3.15
CA GLN A 187 -10.58 -2.95 4.31
C GLN A 187 -9.82 -2.31 5.47
N GLY A 188 -10.42 -1.28 6.07
CA GLY A 188 -9.74 -0.51 7.11
C GLY A 188 -10.58 0.63 7.68
N GLN A 189 -10.06 1.22 8.75
CA GLN A 189 -10.61 2.42 9.39
C GLN A 189 -9.79 3.65 9.00
N ILE A 190 -10.44 4.70 8.52
CA ILE A 190 -9.79 6.01 8.33
C ILE A 190 -9.48 6.60 9.71
N MET A 191 -8.19 6.73 10.02
CA MET A 191 -7.66 7.30 11.26
C MET A 191 -7.48 8.81 11.16
N PHE A 192 -7.17 9.29 9.95
CA PHE A 192 -7.03 10.69 9.62
C PHE A 192 -7.38 10.87 8.14
N GLY A 193 -7.97 12.00 7.78
CA GLY A 193 -8.42 12.29 6.42
C GLY A 193 -9.08 13.65 6.32
N GLN A 194 -9.73 13.94 5.19
CA GLN A 194 -10.31 15.26 4.90
C GLN A 194 -11.22 15.80 6.01
N ASP A 195 -12.00 14.93 6.65
CA ASP A 195 -12.95 15.30 7.69
C ASP A 195 -12.28 15.80 9.00
N PHE A 196 -10.99 15.52 9.17
CA PHE A 196 -10.19 15.88 10.35
C PHE A 196 -9.36 17.15 10.16
N LEU A 197 -9.52 17.86 9.04
CA LEU A 197 -8.71 19.04 8.70
C LEU A 197 -9.28 20.36 9.23
N SER A 198 -10.21 20.32 10.19
CA SER A 198 -10.81 21.54 10.74
C SER A 198 -10.00 22.10 11.92
N GLY A 199 -9.17 23.10 11.63
CA GLY A 199 -8.77 24.18 12.54
C GLY A 199 -7.80 23.84 13.68
N ASP A 200 -8.16 22.91 14.56
CA ASP A 200 -7.39 22.61 15.78
C ASP A 200 -6.53 21.34 15.64
N ASP A 201 -6.87 20.44 14.72
CA ASP A 201 -6.21 19.13 14.56
C ASP A 201 -4.95 19.18 13.66
N VAL A 202 -4.63 20.35 13.12
CA VAL A 202 -3.49 20.57 12.20
C VAL A 202 -2.78 21.89 12.44
N PHE A 203 -1.48 21.92 12.15
CA PHE A 203 -0.58 23.06 12.28
C PHE A 203 -0.03 23.43 10.90
N PRO A 204 -0.67 24.38 10.20
CA PRO A 204 -0.21 24.82 8.88
C PRO A 204 1.05 25.68 8.96
N GLY A 205 1.81 25.72 7.87
CA GLY A 205 3.05 26.49 7.72
C GLY A 205 4.25 25.86 8.44
N GLN A 206 4.18 24.57 8.74
CA GLN A 206 5.22 23.84 9.47
C GLN A 206 5.41 22.44 8.89
N ARG A 207 6.61 21.89 9.09
CA ARG A 207 6.87 20.46 8.99
C ARG A 207 7.81 19.98 10.09
N ILE A 208 7.90 18.68 10.29
CA ILE A 208 8.87 18.06 11.19
C ILE A 208 10.07 17.58 10.38
N ASP A 209 11.27 18.03 10.74
CA ASP A 209 12.50 17.58 10.08
C ASP A 209 12.95 16.18 10.55
N GLU A 210 13.99 15.63 9.91
CA GLU A 210 14.59 14.32 10.26
C GLU A 210 15.10 14.23 11.72
N ARG A 211 15.19 15.36 12.42
CA ARG A 211 15.64 15.42 13.82
C ARG A 211 14.47 15.61 14.79
N GLY A 212 13.23 15.52 14.31
CA GLY A 212 12.03 15.66 15.12
C GLY A 212 11.74 17.09 15.53
N ARG A 213 12.26 18.08 14.81
CA ARG A 213 12.06 19.50 15.11
C ARG A 213 11.04 20.09 14.16
N PHE A 214 10.09 20.82 14.72
CA PHE A 214 9.23 21.70 13.94
C PHE A 214 10.08 22.78 13.28
N VAL A 215 9.94 22.91 11.97
CA VAL A 215 10.55 23.95 11.14
C VAL A 215 9.46 24.66 10.36
N ASP A 216 9.62 25.97 10.18
CA ASP A 216 8.68 26.77 9.40
C ASP A 216 8.81 26.39 7.91
N ASP A 217 7.67 26.05 7.30
CA ASP A 217 7.58 25.64 5.90
C ASP A 217 6.16 25.95 5.39
N GLU A 218 5.99 27.06 4.66
CA GLU A 218 4.68 27.64 4.31
C GLU A 218 3.82 26.75 3.42
N GLU A 219 4.43 25.75 2.76
CA GLU A 219 3.74 24.81 1.86
C GLU A 219 3.32 23.51 2.55
N TYR A 220 3.63 23.36 3.84
CA TYR A 220 3.36 22.14 4.60
C TYR A 220 2.43 22.37 5.78
N THR A 221 1.70 21.30 6.10
CA THR A 221 0.87 21.19 7.28
C THR A 221 1.27 19.95 8.08
N VAL A 222 1.28 20.07 9.42
CA VAL A 222 1.52 18.94 10.34
C VAL A 222 0.23 18.59 11.07
N THR A 223 -0.06 17.31 11.24
CA THR A 223 -1.17 16.86 12.09
C THR A 223 -0.85 17.03 13.58
N GLU A 224 -1.87 17.02 14.44
CA GLU A 224 -1.68 16.60 15.83
C GLU A 224 -1.11 15.17 15.92
N ALA A 225 -0.64 14.81 17.12
CA ALA A 225 -0.10 13.47 17.35
C ALA A 225 -1.24 12.44 17.29
N LEU A 226 -1.18 11.54 16.31
CA LEU A 226 -2.12 10.46 16.10
C LEU A 226 -1.67 9.22 16.87
N GLU A 227 -2.60 8.50 17.48
CA GLU A 227 -2.30 7.19 18.08
C GLU A 227 -1.83 6.21 16.98
N TYR A 228 -0.80 5.43 17.31
CA TYR A 228 -0.19 4.48 16.39
C TYR A 228 0.07 3.15 17.10
N ASN A 229 -0.15 2.04 16.40
CA ASN A 229 0.16 0.71 16.91
C ASN A 229 1.09 -0.03 15.94
N SER A 230 2.35 -0.22 16.31
CA SER A 230 3.36 -0.88 15.46
C SER A 230 3.09 -2.34 15.11
N SER A 231 2.02 -2.94 15.64
CA SER A 231 1.56 -4.30 15.28
C SER A 231 0.44 -4.31 14.24
N ARG A 232 0.02 -3.13 13.76
CA ARG A 232 -0.98 -2.96 12.71
C ARG A 232 -0.35 -2.33 11.50
N ASP A 233 -0.95 -2.61 10.35
CA ASP A 233 -0.57 -2.00 9.10
C ASP A 233 -1.38 -0.73 8.88
N TYR A 234 -0.70 0.29 8.35
CA TYR A 234 -1.32 1.55 8.00
C TYR A 234 -0.98 1.90 6.58
N VAL A 235 -1.94 2.47 5.85
CA VAL A 235 -1.74 2.96 4.49
C VAL A 235 -1.92 4.47 4.48
N ILE A 236 -1.01 5.17 3.83
CA ILE A 236 -1.14 6.59 3.50
C ILE A 236 -1.43 6.76 2.02
N THR A 237 -2.37 7.62 1.67
CA THR A 237 -2.84 7.76 0.28
C THR A 237 -2.16 8.89 -0.50
N ALA A 238 -1.33 9.71 0.15
CA ALA A 238 -0.58 10.78 -0.48
C ALA A 238 0.84 10.91 0.10
N PRO A 239 1.79 11.51 -0.64
CA PRO A 239 3.16 11.69 -0.16
C PRO A 239 3.21 12.51 1.14
N ALA A 240 4.02 12.08 2.10
CA ALA A 240 4.16 12.73 3.38
C ALA A 240 5.43 12.30 4.14
N MET A 241 5.78 13.07 5.18
CA MET A 241 6.78 12.70 6.17
C MET A 241 6.09 12.22 7.45
N ILE A 242 6.44 11.02 7.90
CA ILE A 242 5.88 10.39 9.09
C ILE A 242 6.91 10.43 10.21
N SER A 243 6.64 11.23 11.24
CA SER A 243 7.48 11.32 12.43
C SER A 243 6.94 10.39 13.51
N TYR A 244 7.75 9.44 13.97
CA TYR A 244 7.40 8.43 14.96
C TYR A 244 7.87 8.80 16.36
N TYR A 245 7.03 8.50 17.36
CA TYR A 245 7.29 8.86 18.76
C TYR A 245 6.96 7.71 19.72
N ARG A 246 7.69 7.70 20.84
CA ARG A 246 7.33 6.94 22.05
C ARG A 246 6.90 7.90 23.16
N GLY A 247 5.60 8.07 23.35
CA GLY A 247 5.05 9.17 24.13
C GLY A 247 5.50 10.50 23.51
N SER A 248 6.18 11.35 24.28
CA SER A 248 6.73 12.62 23.77
C SER A 248 8.16 12.52 23.21
N ARG A 249 8.75 11.32 23.15
CA ARG A 249 10.13 11.12 22.70
C ARG A 249 10.14 10.79 21.21
N PHE A 250 10.75 11.67 20.42
CA PHE A 250 11.04 11.42 19.01
C PHE A 250 11.92 10.18 18.81
N ILE A 251 11.61 9.40 17.77
CA ILE A 251 12.37 8.23 17.33
C ILE A 251 13.04 8.56 16.01
N GLU A 252 12.25 8.74 14.95
CA GLU A 252 12.71 8.99 13.58
C GLU A 252 11.60 9.64 12.74
N THR A 253 11.98 10.18 11.59
CA THR A 253 11.06 10.63 10.54
C THR A 253 11.36 9.82 9.29
N VAL A 254 10.32 9.27 8.67
CA VAL A 254 10.41 8.56 7.39
C VAL A 254 9.66 9.35 6.34
N GLU A 255 10.28 9.57 5.19
CA GLU A 255 9.63 10.19 4.03
C GLU A 255 8.97 9.12 3.16
N ILE A 256 7.71 9.33 2.81
CA ILE A 256 6.94 8.54 1.85
C ILE A 256 6.78 9.41 0.60
N SER A 257 7.66 9.18 -0.36
CA SER A 257 7.69 9.93 -1.63
C SER A 257 6.69 9.39 -2.66
N THR A 258 6.40 8.10 -2.59
CA THR A 258 5.48 7.39 -3.48
C THR A 258 4.26 6.94 -2.68
N ALA A 259 3.07 7.29 -3.14
CA ALA A 259 1.82 6.97 -2.48
C ALA A 259 0.73 6.59 -3.52
N PRO A 260 -0.27 5.76 -3.15
CA PRO A 260 -0.53 5.21 -1.82
C PRO A 260 0.55 4.22 -1.38
N ALA A 261 0.90 4.16 -0.10
CA ALA A 261 1.93 3.26 0.42
C ALA A 261 1.63 2.78 1.85
N TYR A 262 2.15 1.60 2.20
CA TYR A 262 2.18 1.14 3.58
C TYR A 262 3.18 1.95 4.41
N LEU A 263 2.82 2.28 5.65
CA LEU A 263 3.73 2.93 6.57
C LEU A 263 4.75 1.92 7.12
N PRO A 264 6.05 2.23 7.10
CA PRO A 264 7.07 1.36 7.69
C PRO A 264 6.84 1.19 9.20
N ALA A 265 6.85 -0.07 9.65
CA ALA A 265 6.64 -0.37 11.05
C ALA A 265 7.86 0.06 11.90
N VAL A 266 7.67 1.07 12.75
CA VAL A 266 8.70 1.48 13.73
C VAL A 266 8.43 0.86 15.10
N ASP A 267 9.31 -0.04 15.50
CA ASP A 267 9.26 -0.73 16.79
C ASP A 267 9.21 0.24 17.97
N ASN A 268 8.28 0.00 18.89
CA ASN A 268 8.07 0.78 20.12
C ASN A 268 7.52 2.21 19.93
N ALA A 269 7.21 2.63 18.70
CA ALA A 269 6.44 3.85 18.49
C ALA A 269 4.98 3.62 18.92
N ASN A 270 4.35 4.66 19.47
CA ASN A 270 2.93 4.65 19.82
C ASN A 270 2.19 5.94 19.47
N TYR A 271 2.89 6.91 18.88
CA TYR A 271 2.30 8.07 18.25
C TYR A 271 3.04 8.40 16.97
N ILE A 272 2.34 9.03 16.03
CA ILE A 272 2.93 9.64 14.85
C ILE A 272 2.42 11.07 14.63
N ASN A 273 3.21 11.88 13.95
CA ASN A 273 2.75 13.09 13.29
C ASN A 273 2.96 12.92 11.79
N ILE A 274 2.05 13.45 10.98
CA ILE A 274 2.15 13.45 9.53
C ILE A 274 2.41 14.89 9.09
N SER A 275 3.54 15.13 8.42
CA SER A 275 3.80 16.40 7.73
C SER A 275 3.58 16.19 6.23
N PHE A 276 2.68 16.95 5.62
CA PHE A 276 2.30 16.78 4.22
C PHE A 276 2.24 18.13 3.51
N ASN A 277 2.46 18.14 2.20
CA ASN A 277 2.31 19.35 1.39
C ASN A 277 0.83 19.71 1.28
N ASP A 278 0.51 20.99 1.39
CA ASP A 278 -0.86 21.52 1.34
C ASP A 278 -1.59 21.17 0.03
N GLU A 279 -0.88 20.84 -1.05
CA GLU A 279 -1.49 20.36 -2.30
C GLU A 279 -2.18 19.01 -2.14
N TYR A 280 -1.70 18.15 -1.23
CA TYR A 280 -2.24 16.81 -0.97
C TYR A 280 -3.35 16.79 0.08
N VAL A 281 -3.76 17.94 0.59
CA VAL A 281 -4.75 18.05 1.67
C VAL A 281 -6.06 17.33 1.38
N LEU A 282 -6.48 17.27 0.11
CA LEU A 282 -7.68 16.55 -0.30
C LEU A 282 -7.43 15.06 -0.54
N ASP A 283 -6.21 14.67 -0.87
CA ASP A 283 -5.90 13.29 -1.24
C ASP A 283 -5.40 12.48 -0.04
N LEU A 284 -4.97 13.16 1.03
CA LEU A 284 -4.38 12.55 2.21
C LEU A 284 -5.42 11.87 3.11
N ASN A 285 -5.27 10.57 3.26
CA ASN A 285 -5.90 9.75 4.27
C ASN A 285 -4.85 8.82 4.87
N MET A 286 -5.00 8.53 6.15
CA MET A 286 -4.31 7.46 6.85
C MET A 286 -5.35 6.41 7.23
N ILE A 287 -5.15 5.19 6.75
CA ILE A 287 -6.08 4.07 6.91
C ILE A 287 -5.37 3.01 7.75
N GLU A 288 -5.96 2.63 8.88
CA GLU A 288 -5.56 1.43 9.62
C GLU A 288 -6.20 0.20 8.96
N VAL A 289 -5.40 -0.77 8.54
CA VAL A 289 -5.87 -1.97 7.83
C VAL A 289 -6.39 -3.01 8.83
N GLU A 290 -7.47 -3.72 8.45
CA GLU A 290 -8.10 -4.78 9.26
C GLU A 290 -7.33 -6.10 9.34
#